data_AF-A0A661TUT9-F1
#
_entry.id   AF-A0A661TUT9-F1
#
_cell.length_a   1.000
_cell.length_b   1.000
_cell.length_c   1.000
_cell.angle_alpha   90.00
_cell.angle_beta   90.00
_cell.angle_gamma   90.00
#
_symmetry.space_group_name_H-M   'P 1'
#
loop_
_entity.id
_entity.type
_entity.pdbx_description
1 polymer ?
#
loop_
_entity_poly.entity_id
_entity_poly.type
_entity_poly.pdbx_seq_one_letter_code
_entity_poly.pdbx_strand_id
1 'polypeptide(L)'
;MNMNNLIIIEILKIIVAPIVIVVVAIFLRRYLRNRDQLIEEYQRHQKNLELAVYSKRGDLYEMLINFMTETIKQDNYQKLDTNFMAEFKSKLAFYGSDETLRKFIHIMERYYNGIPYEQLIKEYGELFILVRRDMGYPETRLSPNEIWRCYIDIKDWKRIDKLYEISEH
;
A
#
# COMPACT_ATOMS: atom_id res chain seq x y z
N MET A 1 -63.83 3.14 43.20
CA MET A 1 -62.51 2.45 43.20
C MET A 1 -62.02 2.45 44.64
N ASN A 2 -61.76 1.29 45.26
CA ASN A 2 -61.42 1.20 46.68
C ASN A 2 -60.06 1.85 46.96
N MET A 3 -59.97 2.60 48.06
CA MET A 3 -58.75 3.33 48.48
C MET A 3 -57.53 2.40 48.60
N ASN A 4 -57.75 1.13 48.98
CA ASN A 4 -56.72 0.10 49.02
C ASN A 4 -56.13 -0.25 47.65
N ASN A 5 -56.93 -0.19 46.57
CA ASN A 5 -56.44 -0.48 45.23
C ASN A 5 -55.50 0.63 44.72
N LEU A 6 -55.74 1.88 45.13
CA LEU A 6 -54.89 3.01 44.76
C LEU A 6 -53.49 2.90 45.40
N ILE A 7 -53.44 2.53 46.69
CA ILE A 7 -52.19 2.34 47.44
C ILE A 7 -51.37 1.17 46.88
N ILE A 8 -52.02 0.05 46.55
CA ILE A 8 -51.35 -1.12 45.94
C ILE A 8 -50.74 -0.75 44.59
N ILE A 9 -51.43 0.03 43.76
CA ILE A 9 -50.92 0.47 42.45
C ILE A 9 -49.69 1.38 42.60
N GLU A 10 -49.68 2.32 43.55
CA GLU A 10 -48.53 3.19 43.79
C GLU A 10 -47.31 2.42 44.31
N ILE A 11 -47.51 1.47 45.22
CA ILE A 11 -46.42 0.58 45.68
C ILE A 11 -45.89 -0.28 44.53
N LEU A 12 -46.77 -0.79 43.66
CA LEU A 12 -46.37 -1.59 42.50
C LEU A 12 -45.52 -0.77 41.52
N LYS A 13 -45.84 0.50 41.27
CA LYS A 13 -45.05 1.40 40.41
C LYS A 13 -43.64 1.61 40.95
N ILE A 14 -43.50 1.80 42.26
CA ILE A 14 -42.19 2.00 42.92
C ILE A 14 -41.30 0.77 42.79
N ILE A 15 -41.87 -0.44 42.79
CA ILE A 15 -41.11 -1.70 42.69
C ILE A 15 -40.83 -2.08 41.23
N VAL A 16 -41.79 -1.89 40.32
CA VAL A 16 -41.65 -2.30 38.92
C VAL A 16 -40.69 -1.39 38.17
N ALA A 17 -40.70 -0.08 38.44
CA ALA A 17 -39.80 0.88 37.79
C ALA A 17 -38.29 0.52 37.88
N PRO A 18 -37.71 0.24 39.07
CA PRO A 18 -36.29 -0.13 39.17
C PRO A 18 -35.98 -1.46 38.49
N ILE A 19 -36.91 -2.43 38.52
CA ILE A 19 -36.73 -3.72 37.84
C ILE A 19 -36.63 -3.50 36.32
N VAL A 20 -37.52 -2.70 35.75
CA VAL A 20 -37.50 -2.38 34.31
C VAL A 20 -36.20 -1.64 33.94
N ILE A 21 -35.74 -0.69 34.75
CA ILE A 21 -34.48 0.03 34.53
C ILE A 21 -33.28 -0.94 34.52
N VAL A 22 -33.21 -1.87 35.48
CA VAL A 22 -32.13 -2.86 35.55
C VAL A 22 -32.16 -3.78 34.33
N VAL A 23 -33.33 -4.25 33.93
CA VAL A 23 -33.48 -5.10 32.73
C VAL A 23 -33.03 -4.34 31.49
N VAL A 24 -33.51 -3.12 31.28
CA VAL A 24 -33.08 -2.26 30.16
C VAL A 24 -31.58 -2.01 30.19
N ALA A 25 -30.99 -1.75 31.36
CA ALA A 25 -29.54 -1.55 31.50
C ALA A 25 -28.75 -2.81 31.13
N ILE A 26 -29.22 -4.00 31.50
CA ILE A 26 -28.59 -5.28 31.13
C ILE A 26 -28.66 -5.48 29.61
N PHE A 27 -29.83 -5.26 29.01
CA PHE A 27 -30.01 -5.37 27.55
C PHE A 27 -29.13 -4.36 26.80
N LEU A 28 -29.11 -3.09 27.23
CA LEU A 28 -28.26 -2.05 26.65
C LEU A 28 -26.78 -2.41 26.77
N ARG A 29 -26.32 -2.87 27.95
CA ARG A 29 -24.93 -3.29 28.15
C ARG A 29 -24.55 -4.45 27.23
N ARG A 30 -25.43 -5.43 27.07
CA ARG A 30 -25.21 -6.57 26.17
C ARG A 30 -25.18 -6.13 24.71
N TYR A 31 -26.10 -5.26 24.31
CA TYR A 31 -26.15 -4.69 22.97
C TYR A 31 -24.89 -3.88 22.64
N LEU A 32 -24.47 -2.98 23.53
CA LEU A 32 -23.25 -2.19 23.37
C LEU A 32 -22.01 -3.07 23.27
N ARG A 33 -21.87 -4.06 24.15
CA ARG A 33 -20.74 -5.01 24.10
C ARG A 33 -20.67 -5.77 22.78
N ASN A 34 -21.80 -6.27 22.27
CA ASN A 34 -21.84 -6.97 20.99
C ASN A 34 -21.50 -6.04 19.83
N ARG A 35 -21.98 -4.79 19.86
CA ARG A 35 -21.67 -3.78 18.85
C ARG A 35 -20.17 -3.46 18.84
N ASP A 36 -19.57 -3.28 20.01
CA ASP A 36 -18.15 -2.95 20.13
C ASP A 36 -17.27 -4.12 19.63
N GLN A 37 -17.67 -5.38 19.89
CA GLN A 37 -17.01 -6.56 19.32
C GLN A 37 -17.08 -6.60 17.79
N LEU A 38 -18.24 -6.32 17.20
CA LEU A 38 -18.41 -6.26 15.74
C LEU A 38 -17.56 -5.14 15.11
N ILE A 39 -17.49 -3.99 15.76
CA ILE A 39 -16.64 -2.87 15.31
C ILE A 39 -15.17 -3.28 15.36
N GLU A 40 -14.73 -3.94 16.44
CA GLU A 40 -13.34 -4.40 16.57
C GLU A 40 -12.98 -5.46 15.53
N GLU A 41 -13.86 -6.44 15.27
CA GLU A 41 -13.68 -7.43 14.21
C GLU A 41 -13.58 -6.79 12.83
N TYR A 42 -14.46 -5.82 12.54
CA TYR A 42 -14.44 -5.08 11.29
C TYR A 42 -13.12 -4.29 11.13
N GLN A 43 -12.67 -3.60 12.18
CA GLN A 43 -11.40 -2.87 12.18
C GLN A 43 -10.19 -3.81 11.98
N ARG A 44 -10.17 -4.97 12.65
CA ARG A 44 -9.13 -5.98 12.44
C ARG A 44 -9.14 -6.49 11.01
N HIS A 45 -10.32 -6.76 10.46
CA HIS A 45 -10.45 -7.22 9.07
C HIS A 45 -9.95 -6.16 8.08
N GLN A 46 -10.35 -4.90 8.26
CA GLN A 46 -9.83 -3.79 7.44
C GLN A 46 -8.32 -3.66 7.54
N LYS A 47 -7.76 -3.68 8.76
CA LYS A 47 -6.31 -3.64 8.96
C LYS A 47 -5.60 -4.82 8.29
N ASN A 48 -6.17 -6.02 8.35
CA ASN A 48 -5.60 -7.20 7.69
C ASN A 48 -5.63 -7.05 6.16
N LEU A 49 -6.69 -6.48 5.59
CA LEU A 49 -6.77 -6.17 4.17
C LEU A 49 -5.73 -5.11 3.77
N GLU A 50 -5.57 -4.05 4.57
CA GLU A 50 -4.53 -3.04 4.36
C GLU A 50 -3.14 -3.67 4.39
N LEU A 51 -2.83 -4.50 5.39
CA LEU A 51 -1.56 -5.22 5.48
C LEU A 51 -1.33 -6.15 4.29
N ALA A 52 -2.39 -6.82 3.79
CA ALA A 52 -2.29 -7.64 2.59
C ALA A 52 -1.96 -6.79 1.35
N VAL A 53 -2.60 -5.63 1.18
CA VAL A 53 -2.29 -4.69 0.10
C VAL A 53 -0.85 -4.17 0.23
N TYR A 54 -0.41 -3.80 1.43
CA TYR A 54 0.98 -3.38 1.67
C TYR A 54 1.98 -4.47 1.34
N SER A 55 1.69 -5.73 1.72
CA SER A 55 2.52 -6.88 1.36
C SER A 55 2.61 -7.04 -0.16
N LYS A 56 1.50 -6.94 -0.90
CA LYS A 56 1.51 -7.04 -2.36
C LYS A 56 2.24 -5.89 -3.05
N ARG A 57 2.15 -4.68 -2.50
CA ARG A 57 2.99 -3.55 -2.94
C ARG A 57 4.46 -3.77 -2.61
N GLY A 58 4.78 -4.44 -1.50
CA GLY A 58 6.13 -4.89 -1.16
C GLY A 58 6.70 -5.83 -2.22
N ASP A 59 5.94 -6.83 -2.67
CA ASP A 59 6.36 -7.73 -3.76
C ASP A 59 6.70 -6.94 -5.03
N LEU A 60 5.88 -5.92 -5.38
CA LEU A 60 6.12 -5.04 -6.54
C LEU A 60 7.48 -4.36 -6.46
N TYR A 61 7.83 -3.85 -5.28
CA TYR A 61 9.10 -3.19 -5.02
C TYR A 61 10.29 -4.14 -5.14
N GLU A 62 10.16 -5.35 -4.58
CA GLU A 62 11.21 -6.37 -4.66
C GLU A 62 11.49 -6.78 -6.10
N MET A 63 10.44 -7.00 -6.91
CA MET A 63 10.63 -7.26 -8.34
C MET A 63 11.32 -6.10 -9.03
N LEU A 64 10.89 -4.85 -8.78
CA LEU A 64 11.52 -3.70 -9.41
C LEU A 64 13.01 -3.60 -9.05
N ILE A 65 13.38 -3.86 -7.79
CA ILE A 65 14.79 -3.91 -7.37
C ILE A 65 15.53 -5.01 -8.12
N ASN A 66 15.00 -6.24 -8.12
CA ASN A 66 15.65 -7.38 -8.75
C ASN A 66 15.87 -7.13 -10.25
N PHE A 67 14.84 -6.61 -10.92
CA PHE A 67 14.91 -6.18 -12.32
C PHE A 67 16.03 -5.17 -12.56
N MET A 68 16.09 -4.13 -11.73
CA MET A 68 17.07 -3.06 -11.83
C MET A 68 18.49 -3.60 -11.59
N THR A 69 18.69 -4.38 -10.52
CA THR A 69 19.96 -4.99 -10.19
C THR A 69 20.47 -5.92 -11.30
N GLU A 70 19.60 -6.73 -11.89
CA GLU A 70 19.97 -7.62 -13.00
C GLU A 70 20.31 -6.82 -14.27
N THR A 71 19.54 -5.77 -14.58
CA THR A 71 19.80 -4.89 -15.72
C THR A 71 21.17 -4.20 -15.61
N ILE A 72 21.59 -3.84 -14.40
CA ILE A 72 22.89 -3.21 -14.16
C ILE A 72 24.04 -4.20 -14.24
N LYS A 73 23.88 -5.38 -13.64
CA LYS A 73 24.95 -6.38 -13.54
C LYS A 73 25.34 -6.96 -14.90
N GLN A 74 24.38 -7.15 -15.80
CA GLN A 74 24.63 -7.98 -16.97
C GLN A 74 25.44 -7.30 -18.08
N ASP A 75 25.69 -5.99 -18.03
CA ASP A 75 26.44 -5.20 -19.03
C ASP A 75 25.95 -5.33 -20.50
N ASN A 76 24.97 -6.19 -20.69
CA ASN A 76 24.37 -6.63 -21.92
C ASN A 76 22.91 -6.86 -21.58
N TYR A 77 22.07 -6.20 -22.36
CA TYR A 77 20.62 -6.34 -22.41
C TYR A 77 20.18 -7.73 -22.88
N GLN A 78 20.63 -8.80 -22.23
CA GLN A 78 20.05 -10.10 -22.51
C GLN A 78 18.57 -10.06 -22.14
N LYS A 79 17.77 -10.61 -23.05
CA LYS A 79 16.30 -10.60 -23.06
C LYS A 79 15.77 -10.71 -21.63
N LEU A 80 15.14 -9.64 -21.17
CA LEU A 80 14.39 -9.64 -19.93
C LEU A 80 13.55 -10.91 -19.86
N ASP A 81 13.63 -11.63 -18.73
CA ASP A 81 12.83 -12.83 -18.53
C ASP A 81 11.35 -12.47 -18.76
N THR A 82 10.75 -13.10 -19.77
CA THR A 82 9.39 -12.81 -20.19
C THR A 82 8.39 -13.12 -19.09
N ASN A 83 8.68 -14.11 -18.24
CA ASN A 83 7.81 -14.48 -17.12
C ASN A 83 7.87 -13.42 -16.03
N PHE A 84 9.08 -12.99 -15.66
CA PHE A 84 9.30 -11.89 -14.74
C PHE A 84 8.59 -10.61 -15.21
N MET A 85 8.76 -10.25 -16.50
CA MET A 85 8.13 -9.05 -17.05
C MET A 85 6.60 -9.15 -17.09
N ALA A 86 6.04 -10.34 -17.34
CA ALA A 86 4.60 -10.55 -17.29
C ALA A 86 4.06 -10.40 -15.86
N GLU A 87 4.76 -10.96 -14.86
CA GLU A 87 4.37 -10.80 -13.45
C GLU A 87 4.47 -9.35 -12.99
N PHE A 88 5.57 -8.67 -13.31
CA PHE A 88 5.76 -7.25 -12.99
C PHE A 88 4.66 -6.39 -13.62
N LYS A 89 4.37 -6.58 -14.92
CA LYS A 89 3.28 -5.89 -15.62
C LYS A 89 1.94 -6.11 -14.95
N SER A 90 1.63 -7.35 -14.58
CA SER A 90 0.37 -7.68 -13.92
C SER A 90 0.25 -6.95 -12.58
N LYS A 91 1.30 -6.98 -11.75
CA LYS A 91 1.26 -6.33 -10.43
C LYS A 91 1.22 -4.81 -10.55
N LEU A 92 1.98 -4.23 -11.49
CA LEU A 92 1.93 -2.81 -11.76
C LEU A 92 0.53 -2.37 -12.21
N ALA A 93 -0.15 -3.16 -13.04
CA ALA A 93 -1.50 -2.86 -13.52
C ALA A 93 -2.56 -2.83 -12.40
N PHE A 94 -2.40 -3.65 -11.35
CA PHE A 94 -3.35 -3.68 -10.23
C PHE A 94 -3.00 -2.71 -9.11
N TYR A 95 -1.71 -2.44 -8.88
CA TYR A 95 -1.25 -1.71 -7.69
C TYR A 95 -0.59 -0.36 -7.98
N GLY A 96 -0.20 -0.10 -9.23
CA GLY A 96 0.36 1.18 -9.65
C GLY A 96 -0.74 2.21 -9.93
N SER A 97 -0.42 3.48 -9.72
CA SER A 97 -1.26 4.58 -10.18
C SER A 97 -1.21 4.75 -11.70
N ASP A 98 -2.16 5.50 -12.25
CA ASP A 98 -2.18 5.85 -13.67
C ASP A 98 -0.88 6.53 -14.12
N GLU A 99 -0.28 7.36 -13.27
CA GLU A 99 1.00 8.03 -13.54
C GLU A 99 2.13 7.00 -13.68
N THR A 100 2.24 6.08 -12.72
CA THR A 100 3.21 4.98 -12.75
C THR A 100 3.05 4.10 -13.98
N LEU A 101 1.81 3.75 -14.32
CA LEU A 101 1.50 2.93 -15.49
C LEU A 101 1.89 3.62 -16.79
N ARG A 102 1.56 4.91 -16.94
CA ARG A 102 1.97 5.69 -18.11
C ARG A 102 3.49 5.78 -18.24
N LYS A 103 4.20 6.01 -17.13
CA LYS A 103 5.67 6.04 -17.14
C LYS A 103 6.25 4.70 -17.56
N PHE A 104 5.71 3.59 -17.05
CA PHE A 104 6.17 2.26 -17.44
C PHE A 104 5.91 1.94 -18.92
N ILE A 105 4.71 2.27 -19.44
CA ILE A 105 4.40 2.11 -20.86
C ILE A 105 5.40 2.90 -21.72
N HIS A 106 5.65 4.16 -21.34
CA HIS A 106 6.62 5.01 -22.02
C HIS A 106 8.03 4.39 -22.03
N ILE A 107 8.51 3.90 -20.88
CA ILE A 107 9.81 3.21 -20.78
C ILE A 107 9.86 2.01 -21.73
N MET A 108 8.81 1.18 -21.75
CA MET A 108 8.76 0.00 -22.60
C MET A 108 8.75 0.35 -24.09
N GLU A 109 7.99 1.37 -24.50
CA GLU A 109 7.98 1.88 -25.88
C GLU A 109 9.38 2.35 -26.28
N ARG A 110 10.05 3.13 -25.43
CA ARG A 110 11.41 3.61 -25.69
C ARG A 110 12.44 2.48 -25.69
N TYR A 111 12.27 1.49 -24.82
CA TYR A 111 13.10 0.29 -24.77
C TYR A 111 13.08 -0.47 -26.09
N TYR A 112 11.89 -0.74 -26.65
CA TYR A 112 11.78 -1.42 -27.95
C TYR A 112 12.29 -0.58 -29.12
N ASN A 113 12.39 0.73 -28.95
CA ASN A 113 12.98 1.65 -29.93
C ASN A 113 14.48 1.90 -29.74
N GLY A 114 15.15 1.16 -28.83
CA GLY A 114 16.60 1.24 -28.66
C GLY A 114 17.08 2.47 -27.88
N ILE A 115 16.35 2.88 -26.84
CA ILE A 115 16.79 3.93 -25.91
C ILE A 115 18.23 3.68 -25.39
N PRO A 116 19.08 4.72 -25.33
CA PRO A 116 20.40 4.62 -24.70
C PRO A 116 20.32 4.14 -23.25
N TYR A 117 21.32 3.37 -22.82
CA TYR A 117 21.35 2.76 -21.49
C TYR A 117 21.33 3.78 -20.35
N GLU A 118 22.06 4.88 -20.53
CA GLU A 118 22.08 6.05 -19.64
C GLU A 118 20.67 6.56 -19.36
N GLN A 119 19.90 6.77 -20.44
CA GLN A 119 18.55 7.32 -20.36
C GLN A 119 17.58 6.29 -19.78
N LEU A 120 17.78 5.01 -20.08
CA LEU A 120 16.96 3.94 -19.52
C LEU A 120 17.10 3.85 -18.00
N ILE A 121 18.33 3.91 -17.48
CA ILE A 121 18.60 3.98 -16.03
C ILE A 121 17.88 5.18 -15.42
N LYS A 122 18.00 6.35 -16.04
CA LYS A 122 17.31 7.54 -15.55
C LYS A 122 15.80 7.33 -15.45
N GLU A 123 15.17 6.82 -16.49
CA GLU A 123 13.73 6.59 -16.49
C GLU A 123 13.28 5.50 -15.50
N TYR A 124 14.07 4.45 -15.30
CA TYR A 124 13.78 3.45 -14.26
C TYR A 124 13.88 4.03 -12.85
N GLY A 125 14.84 4.92 -12.59
CA GLY A 125 14.92 5.64 -11.32
C GLY A 125 13.70 6.54 -11.08
N GLU A 126 13.18 7.18 -12.13
CA GLU A 126 11.93 7.94 -12.05
C GLU A 126 10.71 7.03 -11.82
N LEU A 127 10.63 5.88 -12.50
CA LEU A 127 9.59 4.89 -12.27
C LEU A 127 9.61 4.40 -10.81
N PHE A 128 10.79 4.21 -10.24
CA PHE A 128 10.96 3.82 -8.85
C PHE A 128 10.39 4.84 -7.87
N ILE A 129 10.60 6.14 -8.14
CA ILE A 129 10.01 7.22 -7.35
C ILE A 129 8.48 7.13 -7.38
N LEU A 130 7.91 6.92 -8.57
CA LEU A 130 6.45 6.80 -8.73
C LEU A 130 5.89 5.59 -7.98
N VAL A 131 6.51 4.42 -8.12
CA VAL A 131 6.14 3.22 -7.36
C VAL A 131 6.23 3.48 -5.85
N ARG A 132 7.28 4.17 -5.39
CA ARG A 132 7.44 4.52 -3.96
C ARG A 132 6.33 5.45 -3.47
N ARG A 133 5.87 6.39 -4.31
CA ARG A 133 4.70 7.24 -3.98
C ARG A 133 3.43 6.40 -3.87
N ASP A 134 3.21 5.47 -4.79
CA ASP A 134 2.06 4.55 -4.76
C ASP A 134 2.06 3.65 -3.49
N MET A 135 3.23 3.42 -2.90
CA MET A 135 3.37 2.69 -1.63
C MET A 135 3.01 3.51 -0.38
N GLY A 136 2.64 4.78 -0.54
CA GLY A 136 2.29 5.66 0.58
C GLY A 136 3.42 6.55 1.09
N TYR A 137 4.47 6.75 0.26
CA TYR A 137 5.55 7.70 0.53
C TYR A 137 5.53 8.88 -0.47
N PRO A 138 4.48 9.72 -0.46
CA PRO A 138 4.31 10.79 -1.45
C PRO A 138 5.45 11.83 -1.41
N GLU A 139 5.96 12.11 -0.22
CA GLU A 139 6.98 13.14 0.04
C GLU A 139 8.43 12.65 -0.13
N THR A 140 8.66 11.66 -0.99
CA THR A 140 10.04 11.20 -1.22
C THR A 140 10.87 12.31 -1.88
N ARG A 141 11.95 12.70 -1.19
CA ARG A 141 12.92 13.69 -1.66
C ARG A 141 14.10 13.06 -2.40
N LEU A 142 14.07 11.75 -2.61
CA LEU A 142 15.13 11.03 -3.30
C LEU A 142 15.06 11.35 -4.79
N SER A 143 16.20 11.78 -5.34
CA SER A 143 16.42 11.85 -6.78
C SER A 143 16.60 10.44 -7.36
N PRO A 144 16.40 10.27 -8.68
CA PRO A 144 16.73 9.02 -9.36
C PRO A 144 18.15 8.54 -9.05
N ASN A 145 19.15 9.44 -9.05
CA ASN A 145 20.55 9.10 -8.78
C ASN A 145 20.75 8.55 -7.36
N GLU A 146 20.10 9.15 -6.37
CA GLU A 146 20.19 8.70 -4.98
C GLU A 146 19.58 7.31 -4.80
N ILE A 147 18.48 7.02 -5.50
CA ILE A 147 17.89 5.67 -5.53
C ILE A 147 18.91 4.68 -6.09
N TRP A 148 19.54 4.99 -7.22
CA TRP A 148 20.53 4.11 -7.82
C TRP A 148 21.72 3.84 -6.91
N ARG A 149 22.18 4.84 -6.17
CA ARG A 149 23.27 4.69 -5.19
C ARG A 149 22.93 3.69 -4.07
N CYS A 150 21.65 3.44 -3.78
CA CYS A 150 21.23 2.44 -2.80
C CYS A 150 21.28 1.00 -3.33
N TYR A 151 21.21 0.79 -4.65
CA TYR A 151 21.05 -0.53 -5.27
C TYR A 151 22.29 -1.03 -6.00
N ILE A 152 23.33 -0.21 -6.01
CA ILE A 152 24.56 -0.44 -6.77
C ILE A 152 25.73 -0.49 -5.80
N ASP A 153 26.59 -1.49 -5.96
CA ASP A 153 27.79 -1.63 -5.15
C ASP A 153 28.67 -0.37 -5.31
N ILE A 154 29.36 0.01 -4.22
CA ILE A 154 30.19 1.22 -4.11
C ILE A 154 31.21 1.31 -5.26
N LYS A 155 31.64 0.16 -5.78
CA LYS A 155 32.62 0.05 -6.85
C LYS A 155 32.09 0.50 -8.22
N ASP A 156 30.77 0.47 -8.43
CA ASP A 156 30.12 0.81 -9.69
C ASP A 156 29.59 2.26 -9.72
N TRP A 157 29.77 3.03 -8.63
CA TRP A 157 29.29 4.41 -8.51
C TRP A 157 29.86 5.36 -9.57
N LYS A 158 31.17 5.24 -9.87
CA LYS A 158 31.82 6.08 -10.90
C LYS A 158 31.22 5.90 -12.28
N ARG A 159 30.69 4.71 -12.56
CA ARG A 159 30.02 4.41 -13.82
C ARG A 159 28.68 5.12 -13.88
N ILE A 160 27.87 5.03 -12.82
CA ILE A 160 26.55 5.66 -12.74
C ILE A 160 26.64 7.19 -12.81
N ASP A 161 27.54 7.80 -12.04
CA ASP A 161 27.72 9.25 -12.05
C ASP A 161 28.05 9.74 -13.47
N LYS A 162 28.91 9.01 -14.20
CA LYS A 162 29.24 9.31 -15.61
C LYS A 162 28.03 9.18 -16.54
N LEU A 163 27.19 8.16 -16.36
CA LEU A 163 25.98 7.97 -17.19
C LEU A 163 24.98 9.12 -16.98
N TYR A 164 24.89 9.63 -15.76
CA TYR A 164 24.01 10.77 -15.44
C TYR A 164 24.55 12.11 -15.95
N GLU A 165 25.86 12.36 -15.82
CA GLU A 165 26.51 13.55 -16.40
C GLU A 165 26.32 13.61 -17.93
N ILE A 166 26.39 12.47 -18.61
CA ILE A 166 26.14 12.39 -20.07
C ILE A 166 24.68 12.68 -20.42
N SER A 167 23.73 12.38 -19.53
CA SER A 167 22.29 12.57 -19.79
C SER A 167 21.78 14.02 -19.59
N GLU A 168 22.61 14.90 -18.99
CA GLU A 168 22.30 16.32 -18.77
C GLU A 168 22.83 17.24 -19.90
N HIS A 169 23.49 16.66 -20.90
CA HIS A 169 24.03 17.34 -22.09
C HIS A 169 23.42 16.78 -23.37
#